data_AF-A0ABD2NF11-F1
#
_entry.id   AF-A0ABD2NF11-F1
#
_cell.length_a   1.000
_cell.length_b   1.000
_cell.length_c   1.000
_cell.angle_alpha   90.00
_cell.angle_beta   90.00
_cell.angle_gamma   90.00
#
_symmetry.space_group_name_H-M   'P 1'
#
loop_
_entity.id
_entity.type
_entity.pdbx_description
1 polymer ?
#
loop_
_entity_poly.entity_id
_entity_poly.type
_entity_poly.pdbx_seq_one_letter_code
_entity_poly.pdbx_strand_id
1 'polypeptide(L)'
;MTSEIIIENLNSMLEKVMDELSVKNYRMEIDGQSETGDNYMGEVIFFRIIPEDDKEVYHFVMKTAKRSEEFRNKLPIEKIYNRELFMYSEVFPYFRKFIDEMNPNFEFDNLPKLYYVDKGLRQETLIFENLKTNGYKLHDRKTPWNLEHSMFVMEQYGKYHALSFAIKDQKPEVFKHLTKNMTNLAEEFGGANMKRIYEEPFNRVMALLAKVGRDDLVKKFAFLMENIETIFIQIEEDDKLVIGHSDCWNNNFMFKYKDEDETTPSKMCFLDFQLSTIDSPVRDLAYNIYSTCDRSCLDHFDLLLETYYKSLSSSIRSLGSNPDELFTYEQLKQHWTKYSQAGLILSTIIIKIELLDKADAPDIAKLTEDGKNIEECFDITLKDYDEYNRRILDVFLHYGDKFL
;
A
#
# COMPACT_ATOMS: atom_id res chain seq x y z
N MET A 1 7.83 -18.03 24.34
CA MET A 1 6.62 -17.49 24.99
C MET A 1 5.68 -16.83 23.98
N THR A 2 6.15 -15.98 23.06
CA THR A 2 5.29 -15.34 22.04
C THR A 2 4.65 -16.34 21.07
N SER A 3 5.41 -17.29 20.53
CA SER A 3 4.92 -18.29 19.56
C SER A 3 3.84 -19.23 20.12
N GLU A 4 3.96 -19.70 21.37
CA GLU A 4 2.96 -20.58 22.00
C GLU A 4 1.61 -19.90 22.19
N ILE A 5 1.59 -18.63 22.64
CA ILE A 5 0.34 -17.89 22.84
C ILE A 5 -0.31 -17.54 21.49
N ILE A 6 0.49 -17.30 20.45
CA ILE A 6 -0.04 -17.08 19.09
C ILE A 6 -0.69 -18.37 18.56
N ILE A 7 -0.07 -19.53 18.78
CA ILE A 7 -0.60 -20.83 18.37
C ILE A 7 -1.88 -21.19 19.15
N GLU A 8 -1.94 -20.93 20.46
CA GLU A 8 -3.15 -21.15 21.26
C GLU A 8 -4.33 -20.31 20.75
N ASN A 9 -4.11 -19.02 20.48
CA ASN A 9 -5.13 -18.16 19.92
C ASN A 9 -5.56 -18.61 18.51
N LEU A 10 -4.61 -19.06 17.68
CA LEU A 10 -4.89 -19.57 16.34
C LEU A 10 -5.87 -20.74 16.37
N ASN A 11 -5.76 -21.67 17.31
CA ASN A 11 -6.70 -22.80 17.42
C ASN A 11 -8.15 -22.34 17.64
N SER A 12 -8.37 -21.38 18.55
CA SER A 12 -9.72 -20.85 18.82
C SER A 12 -10.30 -20.07 17.63
N MET A 13 -9.45 -19.34 16.90
CA MET A 13 -9.86 -18.65 15.67
C MET A 13 -10.22 -19.66 14.57
N LEU A 14 -9.46 -20.74 14.45
CA LEU A 14 -9.67 -21.76 13.43
C LEU A 14 -10.95 -22.56 13.63
N GLU A 15 -11.36 -22.84 14.86
CA GLU A 15 -12.66 -23.51 15.11
C GLU A 15 -13.81 -22.79 14.40
N LYS A 16 -13.85 -21.45 14.49
CA LYS A 16 -14.87 -20.62 13.81
C LYS A 16 -14.75 -20.70 12.30
N VAL A 17 -13.54 -20.58 11.76
CA VAL A 17 -13.27 -20.65 10.31
C VAL A 17 -13.67 -22.00 9.75
N MET A 18 -13.29 -23.08 10.41
CA MET A 18 -13.53 -24.44 9.93
C MET A 18 -15.01 -24.84 10.08
N ASP A 19 -15.71 -24.32 11.09
CA ASP A 19 -17.16 -24.45 11.20
C ASP A 19 -17.89 -23.80 10.02
N GLU A 20 -17.51 -22.58 9.63
CA GLU A 20 -18.05 -21.89 8.45
C GLU A 20 -17.76 -22.65 7.15
N LEU A 21 -16.59 -23.28 7.05
CA LEU A 21 -16.19 -24.12 5.92
C LEU A 21 -16.76 -25.55 5.98
N SER A 22 -17.51 -25.90 7.03
CA SER A 22 -18.05 -27.25 7.23
C SER A 22 -16.98 -28.35 7.20
N VAL A 23 -15.85 -28.11 7.87
CA VAL A 23 -14.75 -29.06 8.05
C VAL A 23 -14.59 -29.35 9.55
N LYS A 24 -14.83 -30.60 9.95
CA LYS A 24 -14.88 -30.98 11.38
C LYS A 24 -13.62 -31.63 11.91
N ASN A 25 -12.98 -32.46 11.11
CA ASN A 25 -11.77 -33.19 11.47
C ASN A 25 -10.65 -32.75 10.54
N TYR A 26 -9.60 -32.18 11.11
CA TYR A 26 -8.49 -31.64 10.35
C TYR A 26 -7.22 -31.61 11.19
N ARG A 27 -6.09 -31.59 10.48
CA ARG A 27 -4.78 -31.30 11.06
C ARG A 27 -4.30 -29.94 10.56
N MET A 28 -3.79 -29.13 11.48
CA MET A 28 -3.07 -27.89 11.16
C MET A 28 -1.58 -28.16 11.06
N GLU A 29 -0.93 -27.59 10.04
CA GLU A 29 0.52 -27.53 9.94
C GLU A 29 0.97 -26.10 9.66
N ILE A 30 1.98 -25.63 10.40
CA ILE A 30 2.58 -24.32 10.18
C ILE A 30 3.67 -24.46 9.11
N ASP A 31 3.50 -23.74 8.01
CA ASP A 31 4.41 -23.76 6.86
C ASP A 31 5.56 -22.75 7.04
N GLY A 32 5.33 -21.67 7.80
CA GLY A 32 6.37 -20.68 8.10
C GLY A 32 5.83 -19.39 8.71
N GLN A 33 6.72 -18.43 8.92
CA GLN A 33 6.40 -17.09 9.43
C GLN A 33 7.21 -16.01 8.68
N SER A 34 6.75 -14.77 8.71
CA SER A 34 7.50 -13.62 8.18
C SER A 34 8.83 -13.46 8.88
N GLU A 35 9.87 -13.14 8.10
CA GLU A 35 11.21 -12.83 8.60
C GLU A 35 11.36 -11.32 8.88
N THR A 36 12.44 -10.95 9.57
CA THR A 36 12.81 -9.54 9.78
C THR A 36 12.94 -8.82 8.43
N GLY A 37 12.28 -7.66 8.29
CA GLY A 37 12.23 -6.89 7.06
C GLY A 37 11.01 -7.12 6.17
N ASP A 38 10.17 -8.12 6.51
CA ASP A 38 8.83 -8.30 5.96
C ASP A 38 7.80 -7.79 7.00
N ASN A 39 6.74 -7.09 6.57
CA ASN A 39 5.64 -6.61 7.42
C ASN A 39 6.09 -5.91 8.73
N TYR A 40 6.80 -4.79 8.61
CA TYR A 40 7.42 -4.06 9.74
C TYR A 40 6.52 -3.80 10.96
N MET A 41 5.20 -3.67 10.75
CA MET A 41 4.22 -3.36 11.80
C MET A 41 3.55 -4.58 12.45
N GLY A 42 3.88 -5.79 11.99
CA GLY A 42 3.10 -6.99 12.25
C GLY A 42 3.88 -8.29 12.29
N GLU A 43 3.13 -9.38 12.42
CA GLU A 43 3.59 -10.75 12.22
C GLU A 43 2.69 -11.45 11.21
N VAL A 44 3.28 -12.20 10.28
CA VAL A 44 2.56 -13.01 9.30
C VAL A 44 2.93 -14.48 9.49
N ILE A 45 1.93 -15.35 9.58
CA ILE A 45 2.11 -16.80 9.74
C ILE A 45 1.42 -17.50 8.58
N PHE A 46 2.16 -18.39 7.93
CA PHE A 46 1.67 -19.26 6.87
C PHE A 46 1.38 -20.62 7.45
N PHE A 47 0.18 -21.15 7.20
CA PHE A 47 -0.22 -22.45 7.69
C PHE A 47 -1.24 -23.09 6.74
N ARG A 48 -1.37 -24.41 6.86
CA ARG A 48 -2.30 -25.21 6.07
C ARG A 48 -3.19 -26.06 6.95
N ILE A 49 -4.44 -26.23 6.51
CA ILE A 49 -5.40 -27.14 7.13
C ILE A 49 -5.62 -28.31 6.18
N ILE A 50 -5.33 -29.50 6.69
CA ILE A 50 -5.46 -30.78 5.97
C ILE A 50 -6.69 -31.48 6.54
N PRO A 51 -7.83 -31.49 5.82
CA PRO A 51 -9.01 -32.24 6.23
C PRO A 51 -8.75 -33.74 6.23
N GLU A 52 -9.38 -34.48 7.16
CA GLU A 52 -9.27 -35.94 7.21
C GLU A 52 -10.21 -36.67 6.23
N ASP A 53 -11.16 -35.95 5.63
CA ASP A 53 -12.21 -36.48 4.75
C ASP A 53 -11.89 -36.39 3.25
N ASP A 54 -10.60 -36.46 2.87
CA ASP A 54 -10.08 -36.34 1.49
C ASP A 54 -10.51 -35.05 0.75
N LYS A 55 -10.94 -34.02 1.50
CA LYS A 55 -11.17 -32.68 0.94
C LYS A 55 -9.85 -31.99 0.58
N GLU A 56 -9.94 -30.98 -0.28
CA GLU A 56 -8.82 -30.14 -0.67
C GLU A 56 -8.16 -29.45 0.54
N VAL A 57 -6.83 -29.34 0.51
CA VAL A 57 -6.05 -28.66 1.55
C VAL A 57 -6.28 -27.16 1.48
N TYR A 58 -6.59 -26.55 2.62
CA TYR A 58 -6.71 -25.09 2.71
C TYR A 58 -5.37 -24.48 3.07
N HIS A 59 -4.97 -23.45 2.33
CA HIS A 59 -3.74 -22.71 2.59
C HIS A 59 -4.10 -21.30 3.05
N PHE A 60 -3.62 -20.93 4.23
CA PHE A 60 -3.97 -19.70 4.89
C PHE A 60 -2.75 -18.84 5.23
N VAL A 61 -3.03 -17.55 5.37
CA VAL A 61 -2.10 -16.54 5.87
C VAL A 61 -2.79 -15.81 7.01
N MET A 62 -2.21 -15.87 8.21
CA MET A 62 -2.64 -15.08 9.35
C MET A 62 -1.75 -13.85 9.46
N LYS A 63 -2.33 -12.65 9.46
CA LYS A 63 -1.66 -11.39 9.79
C LYS A 63 -2.16 -10.93 11.16
N THR A 64 -1.25 -10.70 12.10
CA THR A 64 -1.61 -10.29 13.48
C THR A 64 -0.73 -9.14 13.95
N ALA A 65 -1.30 -8.26 14.77
CA ALA A 65 -0.58 -7.12 15.33
C ALA A 65 0.48 -7.55 16.35
N LYS A 66 1.62 -6.86 16.35
CA LYS A 66 2.61 -7.04 17.41
C LYS A 66 2.03 -6.64 18.77
N ARG A 67 2.35 -7.46 19.78
CA ARG A 67 1.83 -7.31 21.15
C ARG A 67 2.67 -6.43 22.06
N SER A 68 3.92 -6.15 21.67
CA SER A 68 4.88 -5.36 22.45
C SER A 68 4.30 -4.01 22.84
N GLU A 69 4.27 -3.72 24.14
CA GLU A 69 3.67 -2.50 24.67
C GLU A 69 4.50 -1.26 24.32
N GLU A 70 5.83 -1.38 24.36
CA GLU A 70 6.75 -0.31 23.99
C GLU A 70 6.59 0.06 22.51
N PHE A 71 6.46 -0.93 21.64
CA PHE A 71 6.19 -0.73 20.22
C PHE A 71 4.84 -0.03 19.98
N ARG A 72 3.79 -0.49 20.67
CA ARG A 72 2.42 0.10 20.57
C ARG A 72 2.30 1.49 21.21
N ASN A 73 3.19 1.85 22.12
CA ASN A 73 3.23 3.20 22.70
C ASN A 73 3.93 4.22 21.79
N LYS A 74 4.84 3.76 20.92
CA LYS A 74 5.56 4.64 19.99
C LYS A 74 4.87 4.79 18.64
N LEU A 75 4.20 3.74 18.16
CA LEU A 75 3.54 3.72 16.85
C LEU A 75 2.04 3.49 17.00
N PRO A 76 1.20 4.02 16.09
CA PRO A 76 -0.26 3.89 16.16
C PRO A 76 -0.75 2.48 15.71
N ILE A 77 -0.15 1.41 16.24
CA ILE A 77 -0.36 0.01 15.81
C ILE A 77 -1.83 -0.40 15.91
N GLU A 78 -2.49 -0.08 17.01
CA GLU A 78 -3.92 -0.38 17.18
C GLU A 78 -4.75 0.29 16.08
N LYS A 79 -4.42 1.53 15.71
CA LYS A 79 -5.18 2.29 14.73
C LYS A 79 -5.00 1.77 13.31
N ILE A 80 -3.75 1.46 12.91
CA ILE A 80 -3.47 0.92 11.56
C ILE A 80 -4.07 -0.47 11.37
N TYR A 81 -4.06 -1.32 12.41
CA TYR A 81 -4.70 -2.63 12.35
C TYR A 81 -6.22 -2.52 12.36
N ASN A 82 -6.81 -1.69 13.22
CA ASN A 82 -8.26 -1.45 13.22
C ASN A 82 -8.75 -0.90 11.88
N ARG A 83 -7.91 -0.15 11.17
CA ARG A 83 -8.18 0.35 9.83
C ARG A 83 -8.19 -0.76 8.80
N GLU A 84 -7.17 -1.62 8.78
CA GLU A 84 -7.16 -2.78 7.88
C GLU A 84 -8.35 -3.72 8.16
N LEU A 85 -8.63 -4.01 9.44
CA LEU A 85 -9.79 -4.78 9.88
C LEU A 85 -11.10 -4.17 9.35
N PHE A 86 -11.25 -2.85 9.43
CA PHE A 86 -12.44 -2.15 8.93
C PHE A 86 -12.54 -2.17 7.40
N MET A 87 -11.42 -2.06 6.68
CA MET A 87 -11.39 -2.16 5.22
C MET A 87 -11.95 -3.53 4.77
N TYR A 88 -11.44 -4.61 5.36
CA TYR A 88 -11.87 -5.97 5.02
C TYR A 88 -13.23 -6.38 5.60
N SER A 89 -13.62 -5.90 6.78
CA SER A 89 -14.90 -6.30 7.39
C SER A 89 -16.09 -5.44 6.99
N GLU A 90 -15.89 -4.21 6.50
CA GLU A 90 -16.98 -3.27 6.19
C GLU A 90 -16.87 -2.68 4.78
N VAL A 91 -15.70 -2.11 4.41
CA VAL A 91 -15.55 -1.36 3.15
C VAL A 91 -15.64 -2.26 1.92
N PHE A 92 -14.81 -3.30 1.82
CA PHE A 92 -14.82 -4.19 0.66
C PHE A 92 -16.09 -5.03 0.52
N PRO A 93 -16.70 -5.56 1.61
CA PRO A 93 -18.03 -6.16 1.53
C PRO A 93 -19.07 -5.18 0.97
N TYR A 94 -19.01 -3.90 1.36
CA TYR A 94 -19.90 -2.89 0.78
C TYR A 94 -19.59 -2.61 -0.69
N PHE A 95 -18.31 -2.54 -1.09
CA PHE A 95 -17.92 -2.39 -2.50
C PHE A 95 -18.49 -3.53 -3.34
N ARG A 96 -18.38 -4.77 -2.88
CA ARG A 96 -18.93 -5.94 -3.57
C ARG A 96 -20.46 -5.84 -3.70
N LYS A 97 -21.14 -5.50 -2.62
CA LYS A 97 -22.60 -5.28 -2.64
C LYS A 97 -22.98 -4.17 -3.63
N PHE A 98 -22.25 -3.07 -3.64
CA PHE A 98 -22.49 -1.95 -4.56
C PHE A 98 -22.28 -2.36 -6.01
N ILE A 99 -21.25 -3.15 -6.31
CA ILE A 99 -21.03 -3.74 -7.64
C ILE A 99 -22.21 -4.62 -8.05
N ASP A 100 -22.66 -5.52 -7.19
CA ASP A 100 -23.78 -6.42 -7.46
C ASP A 100 -25.10 -5.63 -7.68
N GLU A 101 -25.25 -4.46 -7.04
CA GLU A 101 -26.41 -3.56 -7.24
C GLU A 101 -26.33 -2.77 -8.55
N MET A 102 -25.15 -2.25 -8.91
CA MET A 102 -25.00 -1.30 -10.03
C MET A 102 -24.62 -1.95 -11.36
N ASN A 103 -23.66 -2.88 -11.34
CA ASN A 103 -23.24 -3.65 -12.50
C ASN A 103 -22.54 -4.96 -12.07
N PRO A 104 -23.26 -6.09 -12.00
CA PRO A 104 -22.68 -7.38 -11.62
C PRO A 104 -21.52 -7.88 -12.51
N ASN A 105 -21.37 -7.32 -13.71
CA ASN A 105 -20.27 -7.66 -14.63
C ASN A 105 -19.04 -6.76 -14.44
N PHE A 106 -19.07 -5.80 -13.51
CA PHE A 106 -17.91 -4.99 -13.20
C PHE A 106 -16.87 -5.83 -12.45
N GLU A 107 -15.73 -6.05 -13.07
CA GLU A 107 -14.66 -6.90 -12.52
C GLU A 107 -13.82 -6.13 -11.50
N PHE A 108 -13.97 -6.48 -10.22
CA PHE A 108 -13.13 -6.02 -9.11
C PHE A 108 -12.96 -7.13 -8.08
N ASP A 109 -12.13 -8.12 -8.42
CA ASP A 109 -11.82 -9.28 -7.58
C ASP A 109 -10.30 -9.36 -7.29
N ASN A 110 -9.68 -8.20 -7.05
CA ASN A 110 -8.24 -8.01 -6.82
C ASN A 110 -7.90 -7.86 -5.33
N LEU A 111 -8.64 -8.57 -4.46
CA LEU A 111 -8.46 -8.59 -3.01
C LEU A 111 -8.33 -10.04 -2.53
N PRO A 112 -7.50 -10.32 -1.51
CA PRO A 112 -7.43 -11.66 -0.95
C PRO A 112 -8.75 -11.99 -0.26
N LYS A 113 -9.22 -13.23 -0.44
CA LYS A 113 -10.36 -13.74 0.31
C LYS A 113 -10.05 -13.76 1.80
N LEU A 114 -10.88 -13.06 2.57
CA LEU A 114 -10.87 -13.03 4.02
C LEU A 114 -11.71 -14.20 4.57
N TYR A 115 -11.17 -14.89 5.57
CA TYR A 115 -11.83 -15.98 6.30
C TYR A 115 -12.12 -15.64 7.74
N TYR A 116 -11.35 -14.73 8.37
CA TYR A 116 -11.55 -14.40 9.78
C TYR A 116 -11.05 -13.01 10.13
N VAL A 117 -11.71 -12.40 11.12
CA VAL A 117 -11.41 -11.09 11.69
C VAL A 117 -11.50 -11.18 13.21
N ASP A 118 -10.44 -10.79 13.90
CA ASP A 118 -10.46 -10.52 15.35
C ASP A 118 -10.16 -9.05 15.62
N LYS A 119 -11.04 -8.40 16.38
CA LYS A 119 -10.93 -6.99 16.79
C LYS A 119 -10.47 -6.85 18.24
N GLY A 120 -10.05 -7.94 18.89
CA GLY A 120 -9.57 -7.94 20.26
C GLY A 120 -8.31 -7.10 20.40
N LEU A 121 -8.27 -6.27 21.44
CA LEU A 121 -7.10 -5.44 21.75
C LEU A 121 -5.85 -6.32 21.95
N ARG A 122 -4.76 -5.99 21.25
CA ARG A 122 -3.50 -6.78 21.20
C ARG A 122 -3.67 -8.17 20.58
N GLN A 123 -4.77 -8.39 19.87
CA GLN A 123 -5.08 -9.62 19.14
C GLN A 123 -5.67 -9.30 17.75
N GLU A 124 -5.46 -8.07 17.27
CA GLU A 124 -5.99 -7.62 15.98
C GLU A 124 -5.46 -8.54 14.87
N THR A 125 -6.33 -9.37 14.31
CA THR A 125 -5.93 -10.52 13.48
C THR A 125 -6.84 -10.68 12.28
N LEU A 126 -6.23 -10.98 11.14
CA LEU A 126 -6.88 -11.30 9.88
C LEU A 126 -6.38 -12.67 9.39
N ILE A 127 -7.29 -13.54 8.94
CA ILE A 127 -6.92 -14.78 8.25
C ILE A 127 -7.39 -14.68 6.81
N PHE A 128 -6.45 -14.80 5.88
CA PHE A 128 -6.67 -14.73 4.43
C PHE A 128 -6.37 -16.08 3.76
N GLU A 129 -6.86 -16.26 2.53
CA GLU A 129 -6.28 -17.26 1.63
C GLU A 129 -4.79 -16.98 1.37
N ASN A 130 -4.03 -18.04 1.13
CA ASN A 130 -2.66 -17.92 0.66
C ASN A 130 -2.60 -17.74 -0.86
N LEU A 131 -2.39 -16.50 -1.31
CA LEU A 131 -2.34 -16.19 -2.74
C LEU A 131 -1.21 -16.92 -3.49
N LYS A 132 -0.11 -17.30 -2.80
CA LYS A 132 1.02 -18.02 -3.43
C LYS A 132 0.57 -19.38 -3.98
N THR A 133 -0.32 -20.07 -3.29
CA THR A 133 -0.85 -21.38 -3.76
C THR A 133 -1.79 -21.22 -4.95
N ASN A 134 -2.31 -20.01 -5.16
CA ASN A 134 -3.11 -19.66 -6.31
C ASN A 134 -2.26 -19.14 -7.49
N GLY A 135 -0.92 -19.24 -7.42
CA GLY A 135 -0.02 -18.83 -8.51
C GLY A 135 0.26 -17.33 -8.57
N TYR A 136 -0.13 -16.56 -7.55
CA TYR A 136 0.32 -15.17 -7.41
C TYR A 136 1.77 -15.12 -6.93
N LYS A 137 2.52 -14.14 -7.41
CA LYS A 137 3.92 -13.88 -7.07
C LYS A 137 4.11 -12.43 -6.66
N LEU A 138 5.00 -12.19 -5.71
CA LEU A 138 5.50 -10.84 -5.44
C LEU A 138 6.49 -10.48 -6.54
N HIS A 139 6.42 -9.25 -7.05
CA HIS A 139 7.48 -8.71 -7.89
C HIS A 139 8.73 -8.46 -7.03
N ASP A 140 9.94 -8.68 -7.59
CA ASP A 140 11.17 -8.40 -6.86
C ASP A 140 11.27 -6.90 -6.57
N ARG A 141 11.26 -6.53 -5.29
CA ARG A 141 11.30 -5.13 -4.83
C ARG A 141 12.56 -4.38 -5.26
N LYS A 142 13.66 -5.09 -5.52
CA LYS A 142 14.91 -4.46 -5.97
C LYS A 142 14.86 -4.06 -7.43
N THR A 143 13.98 -4.71 -8.20
CA THR A 143 13.83 -4.50 -9.63
C THR A 143 12.72 -3.47 -9.88
N PRO A 144 12.97 -2.40 -10.65
CA PRO A 144 11.93 -1.47 -11.06
C PRO A 144 10.86 -2.17 -11.91
N TRP A 145 9.63 -1.65 -11.86
CA TRP A 145 8.56 -2.12 -12.72
C TRP A 145 8.81 -1.74 -14.18
N ASN A 146 8.53 -2.69 -15.06
CA ASN A 146 8.42 -2.39 -16.49
C ASN A 146 7.10 -1.66 -16.79
N LEU A 147 6.96 -1.16 -18.02
CA LEU A 147 5.79 -0.41 -18.44
C LEU A 147 4.47 -1.19 -18.28
N GLU A 148 4.47 -2.49 -18.59
CA GLU A 148 3.27 -3.34 -18.50
C GLU A 148 2.77 -3.48 -17.05
N HIS A 149 3.67 -3.63 -16.08
CA HIS A 149 3.32 -3.64 -14.66
C HIS A 149 2.70 -2.32 -14.23
N SER A 150 3.38 -1.20 -14.54
CA SER A 150 2.91 0.13 -14.17
C SER A 150 1.56 0.44 -14.80
N MET A 151 1.37 0.15 -16.10
CA MET A 151 0.08 0.33 -16.77
C MET A 151 -1.02 -0.54 -16.15
N PHE A 152 -0.73 -1.80 -15.84
CA PHE A 152 -1.70 -2.70 -15.21
C PHE A 152 -2.14 -2.17 -13.83
N VAL A 153 -1.18 -1.72 -13.01
CA VAL A 153 -1.48 -1.15 -11.68
C VAL A 153 -2.27 0.15 -11.81
N MET A 154 -1.94 1.03 -12.77
CA MET A 154 -2.73 2.23 -13.06
C MET A 154 -4.18 1.89 -13.47
N GLU A 155 -4.39 0.83 -14.26
CA GLU A 155 -5.72 0.35 -14.60
C GLU A 155 -6.49 -0.09 -13.34
N GLN A 156 -5.87 -0.89 -12.46
CA GLN A 156 -6.51 -1.39 -11.24
C GLN A 156 -6.84 -0.25 -10.24
N TYR A 157 -5.95 0.73 -10.08
CA TYR A 157 -6.25 1.94 -9.31
C TYR A 157 -7.42 2.72 -9.89
N GLY A 158 -7.54 2.81 -11.21
CA GLY A 158 -8.69 3.42 -11.87
C GLY A 158 -10.02 2.76 -11.45
N LYS A 159 -10.06 1.42 -11.39
CA LYS A 159 -11.24 0.66 -10.93
C LYS A 159 -11.51 0.88 -9.43
N TYR A 160 -10.46 0.80 -8.61
CA TYR A 160 -10.55 0.98 -7.16
C TYR A 160 -11.09 2.36 -6.78
N HIS A 161 -10.49 3.42 -7.32
CA HIS A 161 -10.92 4.80 -7.06
C HIS A 161 -12.32 5.10 -7.63
N ALA A 162 -12.70 4.47 -8.76
CA ALA A 162 -14.04 4.63 -9.33
C ALA A 162 -15.15 4.14 -8.39
N LEU A 163 -14.94 3.04 -7.67
CA LEU A 163 -15.88 2.55 -6.66
C LEU A 163 -16.09 3.59 -5.57
N SER A 164 -15.00 4.17 -5.07
CA SER A 164 -15.07 5.24 -4.08
C SER A 164 -15.86 6.45 -4.60
N PHE A 165 -15.58 6.92 -5.82
CA PHE A 165 -16.30 8.05 -6.41
C PHE A 165 -17.79 7.76 -6.60
N ALA A 166 -18.14 6.61 -7.16
CA ALA A 166 -19.52 6.22 -7.41
C ALA A 166 -20.33 6.06 -6.12
N ILE A 167 -19.74 5.47 -5.07
CA ILE A 167 -20.39 5.37 -3.75
C ILE A 167 -20.58 6.75 -3.13
N LYS A 168 -19.59 7.65 -3.24
CA LYS A 168 -19.70 9.02 -2.73
C LYS A 168 -20.82 9.80 -3.42
N ASP A 169 -20.93 9.68 -4.73
CA ASP A 169 -21.94 10.33 -5.56
C ASP A 169 -23.36 9.81 -5.26
N GLN A 170 -23.53 8.48 -5.29
CA GLN A 170 -24.86 7.86 -5.25
C GLN A 170 -25.35 7.54 -3.83
N LYS A 171 -24.43 7.35 -2.87
CA LYS A 171 -24.70 6.92 -1.50
C LYS A 171 -23.85 7.73 -0.49
N PRO A 172 -23.94 9.07 -0.45
CA PRO A 172 -23.04 9.94 0.33
C PRO A 172 -23.02 9.63 1.84
N GLU A 173 -24.15 9.27 2.44
CA GLU A 173 -24.20 8.87 3.86
C GLU A 173 -23.47 7.56 4.12
N VAL A 174 -23.49 6.63 3.17
CA VAL A 174 -22.71 5.40 3.28
C VAL A 174 -21.24 5.68 3.10
N PHE A 175 -20.87 6.51 2.12
CA PHE A 175 -19.48 6.96 1.97
C PHE A 175 -18.95 7.57 3.28
N LYS A 176 -19.70 8.48 3.89
CA LYS A 176 -19.37 9.08 5.19
C LYS A 176 -19.21 8.03 6.30
N HIS A 177 -20.04 6.99 6.31
CA HIS A 177 -19.90 5.89 7.26
C HIS A 177 -18.63 5.07 7.02
N LEU A 178 -18.33 4.74 5.76
CA LEU A 178 -17.15 3.97 5.36
C LEU A 178 -15.84 4.73 5.58
N THR A 179 -15.89 6.03 5.82
CA THR A 179 -14.68 6.85 5.98
C THR A 179 -14.58 7.56 7.32
N LYS A 180 -15.54 7.32 8.23
CA LYS A 180 -15.64 7.97 9.55
C LYS A 180 -14.37 7.91 10.42
N ASN A 181 -13.53 6.89 10.22
CA ASN A 181 -12.31 6.66 11.02
C ASN A 181 -11.01 6.83 10.20
N MET A 182 -11.11 7.22 8.92
CA MET A 182 -9.97 7.43 8.03
C MET A 182 -9.36 8.82 8.26
N THR A 183 -8.55 8.91 9.32
CA THR A 183 -7.80 10.10 9.69
C THR A 183 -6.41 10.07 9.07
N ASN A 184 -5.82 11.25 8.84
CA ASN A 184 -4.47 11.36 8.29
C ASN A 184 -3.45 10.78 9.29
N LEU A 185 -2.79 9.68 8.90
CA LEU A 185 -1.82 8.99 9.75
C LEU A 185 -0.46 9.72 9.82
N ALA A 186 -0.16 10.67 8.92
CA ALA A 186 1.13 11.35 8.92
C ALA A 186 1.39 12.09 10.24
N GLU A 187 0.36 12.66 10.86
CA GLU A 187 0.46 13.28 12.18
C GLU A 187 0.85 12.27 13.27
N GLU A 188 0.42 11.01 13.13
CA GLU A 188 0.60 9.94 14.12
C GLU A 188 1.92 9.18 13.95
N PHE A 189 2.49 9.15 12.74
CA PHE A 189 3.78 8.51 12.45
C PHE A 189 5.00 9.43 12.69
N GLY A 190 4.79 10.64 13.19
CA GLY A 190 5.90 11.52 13.53
C GLY A 190 5.58 13.01 13.48
N GLY A 191 4.47 13.42 12.85
CA GLY A 191 4.04 14.82 12.82
C GLY A 191 5.18 15.80 12.56
N ALA A 192 5.48 16.66 13.54
CA ALA A 192 6.53 17.69 13.50
C ALA A 192 7.98 17.16 13.35
N ASN A 193 8.21 15.85 13.42
CA ASN A 193 9.53 15.23 13.25
C ASN A 193 9.74 14.65 11.84
N MET A 194 8.76 14.76 10.93
CA MET A 194 8.88 14.26 9.55
C MET A 194 10.14 14.78 8.85
N LYS A 195 10.51 16.05 9.08
CA LYS A 195 11.73 16.63 8.50
C LYS A 195 12.98 15.78 8.77
N ARG A 196 13.13 15.22 9.99
CA ARG A 196 14.31 14.42 10.37
C ARG A 196 14.42 13.12 9.58
N ILE A 197 13.28 12.50 9.27
CA ILE A 197 13.22 11.24 8.50
C ILE A 197 13.73 11.47 7.07
N TYR A 198 13.38 12.61 6.46
CA TYR A 198 13.67 12.87 5.06
C TYR A 198 14.90 13.75 4.80
N GLU A 199 15.51 14.35 5.83
CA GLU A 199 16.61 15.29 5.67
C GLU A 199 17.85 14.69 5.00
N GLU A 200 18.38 13.55 5.47
CA GLU A 200 19.53 12.92 4.80
C GLU A 200 19.20 12.43 3.39
N PRO A 201 18.11 11.67 3.15
CA PRO A 201 17.75 11.24 1.80
C PRO A 201 17.60 12.42 0.84
N PHE A 202 16.95 13.50 1.28
CA PHE A 202 16.73 14.66 0.43
C PHE A 202 18.04 15.41 0.14
N ASN A 203 18.90 15.62 1.14
CA ASN A 203 20.21 16.25 0.94
C ASN A 203 21.07 15.46 -0.04
N ARG A 204 21.00 14.13 0.00
CA ARG A 204 21.67 13.24 -0.97
C ARG A 204 21.15 13.48 -2.38
N VAL A 205 19.84 13.58 -2.58
CA VAL A 205 19.26 13.91 -3.90
C VAL A 205 19.74 15.28 -4.39
N MET A 206 19.75 16.30 -3.53
CA MET A 206 20.25 17.63 -3.91
C MET A 206 21.72 17.59 -4.35
N ALA A 207 22.57 16.82 -3.65
CA ALA A 207 23.96 16.61 -4.05
C ALA A 207 24.09 15.88 -5.40
N LEU A 208 23.23 14.89 -5.68
CA LEU A 208 23.21 14.21 -6.98
C LEU A 208 22.82 15.14 -8.13
N LEU A 209 21.78 15.95 -7.93
CA LEU A 209 21.34 16.97 -8.91
C LEU A 209 22.45 17.99 -9.21
N ALA A 210 23.11 18.51 -8.17
CA ALA A 210 24.24 19.42 -8.32
C ALA A 210 25.40 18.76 -9.10
N LYS A 211 25.70 17.49 -8.81
CA LYS A 211 26.76 16.72 -9.49
C LYS A 211 26.51 16.58 -11.00
N VAL A 212 25.25 16.52 -11.43
CA VAL A 212 24.87 16.47 -12.85
C VAL A 212 24.57 17.86 -13.45
N GLY A 213 24.92 18.94 -12.75
CA GLY A 213 24.78 20.31 -13.24
C GLY A 213 23.36 20.86 -13.22
N ARG A 214 22.47 20.28 -12.41
CA ARG A 214 21.06 20.72 -12.25
C ARG A 214 20.85 21.59 -11.01
N ASP A 215 21.71 22.60 -10.85
CA ASP A 215 21.58 23.60 -9.78
C ASP A 215 20.26 24.39 -9.84
N ASP A 216 19.65 24.46 -11.03
CA ASP A 216 18.30 24.99 -11.22
C ASP A 216 17.27 24.17 -10.41
N LEU A 217 17.31 22.84 -10.52
CA LEU A 217 16.40 21.96 -9.80
C LEU A 217 16.70 21.93 -8.30
N VAL A 218 17.97 21.98 -7.89
CA VAL A 218 18.33 22.08 -6.47
C VAL A 218 17.63 23.27 -5.81
N LYS A 219 17.64 24.43 -6.47
CA LYS A 219 16.94 25.63 -6.00
C LYS A 219 15.42 25.45 -6.02
N LYS A 220 14.87 24.87 -7.10
CA LYS A 220 13.43 24.64 -7.21
C LYS A 220 12.92 23.61 -6.20
N PHE A 221 13.72 22.65 -5.76
CA PHE A 221 13.28 21.63 -4.80
C PHE A 221 13.45 22.06 -3.34
N ALA A 222 14.22 23.11 -3.05
CA ALA A 222 14.47 23.56 -1.67
C ALA A 222 13.18 23.77 -0.84
N PHE A 223 12.09 24.24 -1.47
CA PHE A 223 10.82 24.46 -0.78
C PHE A 223 10.18 23.15 -0.27
N LEU A 224 10.46 21.98 -0.86
CA LEU A 224 9.83 20.71 -0.45
C LEU A 224 10.19 20.38 1.00
N MET A 225 11.46 20.52 1.38
CA MET A 225 11.89 20.25 2.76
C MET A 225 11.43 21.32 3.75
N GLU A 226 11.26 22.56 3.30
CA GLU A 226 10.71 23.63 4.13
C GLU A 226 9.23 23.43 4.42
N ASN A 227 8.50 22.76 3.52
CA ASN A 227 7.05 22.56 3.58
C ASN A 227 6.64 21.10 3.77
N ILE A 228 7.55 20.22 4.20
CA ILE A 228 7.33 18.77 4.22
C ILE A 228 6.11 18.37 5.05
N GLU A 229 5.93 18.96 6.24
CA GLU A 229 4.78 18.71 7.10
C GLU A 229 3.47 19.08 6.40
N THR A 230 3.43 20.28 5.80
CA THR A 230 2.29 20.75 5.00
C THR A 230 1.98 19.80 3.85
N ILE A 231 2.99 19.32 3.11
CA ILE A 231 2.81 18.42 1.98
C ILE A 231 2.15 17.10 2.40
N PHE A 232 2.50 16.56 3.58
CA PHE A 232 1.92 15.31 4.08
C PHE A 232 0.59 15.48 4.81
N ILE A 233 0.40 16.59 5.53
CA ILE A 233 -0.74 16.79 6.42
C ILE A 233 -1.90 17.50 5.72
N GLN A 234 -1.60 18.53 4.92
CA GLN A 234 -2.63 19.36 4.33
C GLN A 234 -3.22 18.70 3.10
N ILE A 235 -4.49 18.34 3.25
CA ILE A 235 -5.39 18.09 2.15
C ILE A 235 -6.51 19.12 2.24
N GLU A 236 -6.72 19.86 1.17
CA GLU A 236 -7.90 20.73 1.10
C GLU A 236 -9.14 19.85 1.13
N GLU A 237 -10.13 20.24 1.95
CA GLU A 237 -11.43 19.60 1.96
C GLU A 237 -12.07 19.79 0.57
N ASP A 238 -11.96 18.75 -0.24
CA ASP A 238 -12.41 18.72 -1.63
C ASP A 238 -13.49 17.63 -1.79
N ASP A 239 -14.47 17.88 -2.68
CA ASP A 239 -15.42 16.85 -3.07
C ASP A 239 -14.74 15.75 -3.91
N LYS A 240 -13.49 15.94 -4.33
CA LYS A 240 -12.74 15.02 -5.21
C LYS A 240 -11.79 14.02 -4.52
N LEU A 241 -12.02 13.75 -3.23
CA LEU A 241 -11.27 12.75 -2.47
C LEU A 241 -11.90 11.35 -2.54
N VAL A 242 -11.04 10.32 -2.52
CA VAL A 242 -11.39 8.90 -2.58
C VAL A 242 -10.83 8.13 -1.39
N ILE A 243 -11.37 6.94 -1.13
CA ILE A 243 -10.74 5.93 -0.26
C ILE A 243 -9.50 5.41 -1.01
N GLY A 244 -8.33 5.90 -0.62
CA GLY A 244 -7.05 5.49 -1.17
C GLY A 244 -6.48 4.27 -0.45
N HIS A 245 -5.52 3.61 -1.10
CA HIS A 245 -4.70 2.55 -0.54
C HIS A 245 -3.64 3.11 0.40
N SER A 246 -3.00 4.22 -0.01
CA SER A 246 -2.02 5.01 0.74
C SER A 246 -0.70 4.32 1.11
N ASP A 247 -0.59 2.99 0.98
CA ASP A 247 0.66 2.24 1.07
C ASP A 247 1.06 1.57 -0.27
N CYS A 248 1.53 2.35 -1.24
CA CYS A 248 1.51 1.96 -2.66
C CYS A 248 2.88 1.50 -3.22
N TRP A 249 3.75 0.95 -2.37
CA TRP A 249 5.05 0.40 -2.77
C TRP A 249 4.96 -1.03 -3.32
N ASN A 250 6.05 -1.52 -3.94
CA ASN A 250 6.10 -2.79 -4.66
C ASN A 250 5.49 -3.98 -3.91
N ASN A 251 5.77 -4.14 -2.62
CA ASN A 251 5.43 -5.35 -1.86
C ASN A 251 3.94 -5.48 -1.52
N ASN A 252 3.15 -4.44 -1.76
CA ASN A 252 1.70 -4.47 -1.52
C ASN A 252 0.90 -4.90 -2.75
N PHE A 253 1.58 -5.43 -3.77
CA PHE A 253 0.96 -5.99 -4.96
C PHE A 253 1.51 -7.39 -5.23
N MET A 254 0.61 -8.34 -5.47
CA MET A 254 0.97 -9.63 -6.04
C MET A 254 0.37 -9.80 -7.42
N PHE A 255 1.12 -10.38 -8.34
CA PHE A 255 0.75 -10.54 -9.75
C PHE A 255 0.62 -12.00 -10.13
N LYS A 256 -0.26 -12.30 -11.09
CA LYS A 256 -0.18 -13.53 -11.90
C LYS A 256 0.23 -13.17 -13.31
N TYR A 257 0.98 -14.05 -13.96
CA TYR A 257 1.46 -13.84 -15.32
C TYR A 257 0.80 -14.83 -16.29
N LYS A 258 0.67 -14.42 -17.56
CA LYS A 258 0.18 -15.33 -18.61
C LYS A 258 1.24 -16.36 -18.98
N ASP A 259 2.50 -15.92 -18.96
CA ASP A 259 3.67 -16.63 -19.44
C ASP A 259 4.73 -16.74 -18.34
N GLU A 260 5.72 -17.61 -18.54
CA GLU A 260 6.79 -17.85 -17.56
C GLU A 260 7.78 -16.68 -17.42
N ASP A 261 7.79 -15.73 -18.36
CA ASP A 261 8.75 -14.63 -18.38
C ASP A 261 8.47 -13.51 -17.36
N GLU A 262 7.33 -13.59 -16.65
CA GLU A 262 6.90 -12.64 -15.63
C GLU A 262 6.91 -11.17 -16.09
N THR A 263 6.82 -10.91 -17.40
CA THR A 263 6.90 -9.55 -17.94
C THR A 263 5.54 -8.87 -18.06
N THR A 264 4.47 -9.62 -18.33
CA THR A 264 3.11 -9.10 -18.54
C THR A 264 2.14 -9.66 -17.50
N PRO A 265 1.72 -8.85 -16.50
CA PRO A 265 0.73 -9.30 -15.53
C PRO A 265 -0.65 -9.51 -16.19
N SER A 266 -1.36 -10.51 -15.68
CA SER A 266 -2.71 -10.92 -16.11
C SER A 266 -3.76 -10.71 -15.02
N LYS A 267 -3.33 -10.80 -13.76
CA LYS A 267 -4.12 -10.51 -12.56
C LYS A 267 -3.22 -9.82 -11.55
N MET A 268 -3.82 -9.01 -10.69
CA MET A 268 -3.15 -8.38 -9.56
C MET A 268 -4.04 -8.53 -8.34
N CYS A 269 -3.42 -8.61 -7.16
CA CYS A 269 -4.07 -8.55 -5.87
C CYS A 269 -3.43 -7.43 -5.06
N PHE A 270 -4.24 -6.51 -4.55
CA PHE A 270 -3.82 -5.52 -3.56
C PHE A 270 -3.67 -6.21 -2.20
N LEU A 271 -2.62 -5.84 -1.48
CA LEU A 271 -2.36 -6.29 -0.12
C LEU A 271 -2.22 -5.08 0.80
N ASP A 272 -2.42 -5.31 2.09
CA ASP A 272 -2.08 -4.36 3.15
C ASP A 272 -2.74 -2.97 3.04
N PHE A 273 -3.96 -2.90 3.57
CA PHE A 273 -4.75 -1.67 3.60
C PHE A 273 -4.59 -0.91 4.93
N GLN A 274 -3.52 -1.15 5.70
CA GLN A 274 -3.31 -0.58 7.03
C GLN A 274 -3.12 0.95 7.04
N LEU A 275 -2.74 1.55 5.91
CA LEU A 275 -2.58 3.00 5.79
C LEU A 275 -3.76 3.69 5.09
N SER A 276 -4.75 2.93 4.60
CA SER A 276 -5.86 3.45 3.80
C SER A 276 -6.51 4.70 4.40
N THR A 277 -6.62 5.76 3.62
CA THR A 277 -7.22 7.01 4.08
C THR A 277 -8.09 7.63 3.00
N ILE A 278 -8.88 8.64 3.36
CA ILE A 278 -9.42 9.56 2.35
C ILE A 278 -8.27 10.45 1.87
N ASP A 279 -8.01 10.45 0.57
CA ASP A 279 -7.05 11.38 -0.06
C ASP A 279 -7.38 11.65 -1.53
N SER A 280 -6.61 12.52 -2.18
CA SER A 280 -6.59 12.63 -3.63
C SER A 280 -6.06 11.32 -4.21
N PRO A 281 -6.67 10.80 -5.30
CA PRO A 281 -6.17 9.60 -5.96
C PRO A 281 -4.70 9.74 -6.40
N VAL A 282 -4.25 10.97 -6.66
CA VAL A 282 -2.87 11.27 -7.06
C VAL A 282 -1.85 10.83 -6.02
N ARG A 283 -2.16 10.79 -4.73
CA ARG A 283 -1.17 10.35 -3.73
C ARG A 283 -0.79 8.89 -3.93
N ASP A 284 -1.77 8.04 -4.20
CA ASP A 284 -1.52 6.63 -4.52
C ASP A 284 -0.72 6.51 -5.82
N LEU A 285 -1.12 7.24 -6.87
CA LEU A 285 -0.46 7.19 -8.17
C LEU A 285 0.99 7.69 -8.11
N ALA A 286 1.22 8.86 -7.50
CA ALA A 286 2.54 9.47 -7.40
C ALA A 286 3.47 8.67 -6.51
N TYR A 287 2.97 8.14 -5.38
CA TYR A 287 3.74 7.24 -4.54
C TYR A 287 4.13 6.00 -5.34
N ASN A 288 3.16 5.32 -5.96
CA ASN A 288 3.44 4.10 -6.71
C ASN A 288 4.41 4.35 -7.87
N ILE A 289 4.14 5.32 -8.74
CA ILE A 289 4.96 5.61 -9.92
C ILE A 289 6.40 5.96 -9.50
N TYR A 290 6.58 6.89 -8.54
CA TYR A 290 7.93 7.35 -8.19
C TYR A 290 8.72 6.37 -7.32
N SER A 291 8.06 5.43 -6.63
CA SER A 291 8.77 4.38 -5.90
C SER A 291 9.12 3.20 -6.79
N THR A 292 8.28 2.82 -7.75
CA THR A 292 8.45 1.56 -8.50
C THR A 292 9.04 1.71 -9.89
N CYS A 293 8.87 2.86 -10.56
CA CYS A 293 9.30 3.04 -11.95
C CYS A 293 10.74 3.52 -12.04
N ASP A 294 11.44 3.11 -13.10
CA ASP A 294 12.70 3.73 -13.52
C ASP A 294 12.50 4.70 -14.69
N ARG A 295 13.60 5.25 -15.22
CA ARG A 295 13.55 6.20 -16.35
C ARG A 295 12.77 5.67 -17.56
N SER A 296 12.92 4.39 -17.89
CA SER A 296 12.29 3.80 -19.08
C SER A 296 10.76 3.83 -18.99
N CYS A 297 10.23 3.62 -17.78
CA CYS A 297 8.80 3.70 -17.51
C CYS A 297 8.34 5.17 -17.32
N LEU A 298 9.15 6.02 -16.68
CA LEU A 298 8.86 7.44 -16.50
C LEU A 298 8.84 8.23 -17.81
N ASP A 299 9.61 7.84 -18.83
CA ASP A 299 9.53 8.44 -20.17
C ASP A 299 8.13 8.23 -20.80
N HIS A 300 7.34 7.28 -20.29
CA HIS A 300 5.97 6.99 -20.68
C HIS A 300 4.94 7.52 -19.67
N PHE A 301 5.31 8.48 -18.83
CA PHE A 301 4.46 9.02 -17.76
C PHE A 301 3.06 9.43 -18.21
N ASP A 302 2.92 10.12 -19.34
CA ASP A 302 1.60 10.57 -19.82
C ASP A 302 0.69 9.39 -20.14
N LEU A 303 1.26 8.33 -20.72
CA LEU A 303 0.54 7.09 -20.99
C LEU A 303 0.07 6.40 -19.69
N LEU A 304 0.89 6.42 -18.63
CA LEU A 304 0.48 5.90 -17.32
C LEU A 304 -0.73 6.66 -16.78
N LEU A 305 -0.69 7.99 -16.85
CA LEU A 305 -1.77 8.85 -16.34
C LEU A 305 -3.05 8.74 -17.19
N GLU A 306 -2.91 8.63 -18.51
CA GLU A 306 -4.01 8.34 -19.43
C GLU A 306 -4.61 6.94 -19.18
N THR A 307 -3.79 5.94 -18.91
CA THR A 307 -4.22 4.57 -18.61
C THR A 307 -5.08 4.54 -17.34
N TYR A 308 -4.59 5.19 -16.27
CA TYR A 308 -5.36 5.39 -15.04
C TYR A 308 -6.70 6.08 -15.33
N TYR A 309 -6.68 7.22 -16.01
CA TYR A 309 -7.89 8.02 -16.22
C TYR A 309 -8.91 7.32 -17.12
N LYS A 310 -8.45 6.62 -18.15
CA LYS A 310 -9.31 5.82 -19.02
C LYS A 310 -10.04 4.76 -18.21
N SER A 311 -9.31 4.01 -17.38
CA SER A 311 -9.89 3.00 -16.48
C SER A 311 -10.88 3.62 -15.49
N LEU A 312 -10.48 4.71 -14.82
CA LEU A 312 -11.32 5.46 -13.88
C LEU A 312 -12.64 5.90 -14.54
N SER A 313 -12.54 6.64 -15.64
CA SER A 313 -13.72 7.24 -16.29
C SER A 313 -14.65 6.18 -16.89
N SER A 314 -14.12 5.07 -17.42
CA SER A 314 -14.95 3.95 -17.89
C SER A 314 -15.63 3.24 -16.72
N SER A 315 -14.93 3.09 -15.60
CA SER A 315 -15.45 2.41 -14.40
C SER A 315 -16.55 3.23 -13.73
N ILE A 316 -16.36 4.54 -13.58
CA ILE A 316 -17.40 5.46 -13.06
C ILE A 316 -18.68 5.38 -13.91
N ARG A 317 -18.54 5.42 -15.24
CA ARG A 317 -19.68 5.27 -16.18
C ARG A 317 -20.36 3.92 -16.02
N SER A 318 -19.57 2.85 -15.94
CA SER A 318 -20.06 1.48 -15.76
C SER A 318 -20.83 1.29 -14.44
N LEU A 319 -20.47 2.05 -13.40
CA LEU A 319 -21.13 2.04 -12.10
C LEU A 319 -22.31 3.02 -12.01
N GLY A 320 -22.68 3.69 -13.10
CA GLY A 320 -23.88 4.53 -13.18
C GLY A 320 -23.69 6.01 -12.82
N SER A 321 -22.45 6.50 -12.69
CA SER A 321 -22.14 7.90 -12.41
C SER A 321 -21.49 8.62 -13.61
N ASN A 322 -21.41 9.95 -13.57
CA ASN A 322 -20.82 10.77 -14.64
C ASN A 322 -19.36 11.19 -14.30
N PRO A 323 -18.32 10.68 -14.99
CA PRO A 323 -16.94 11.05 -14.71
C PRO A 323 -16.64 12.52 -15.02
N ASP A 324 -17.38 13.15 -15.94
CA ASP A 324 -17.15 14.56 -16.29
C ASP A 324 -17.61 15.51 -15.17
N GLU A 325 -18.49 15.04 -14.28
CA GLU A 325 -18.94 15.76 -13.08
C GLU A 325 -18.10 15.36 -11.86
N LEU A 326 -17.71 14.09 -11.77
CA LEU A 326 -16.99 13.56 -10.63
C LEU A 326 -15.50 13.85 -10.66
N PHE A 327 -14.79 13.54 -11.74
CA PHE A 327 -13.34 13.78 -11.81
C PHE A 327 -12.86 13.76 -13.26
N THR A 328 -12.53 14.94 -13.79
CA THR A 328 -12.05 15.13 -15.17
C THR A 328 -10.55 14.85 -15.29
N TYR A 329 -10.06 14.61 -16.51
CA TYR A 329 -8.62 14.47 -16.76
C TYR A 329 -7.85 15.76 -16.44
N GLU A 330 -8.47 16.92 -16.65
CA GLU A 330 -7.89 18.21 -16.26
C GLU A 330 -7.76 18.32 -14.74
N GLN A 331 -8.77 17.90 -13.97
CA GLN A 331 -8.68 17.83 -12.52
C GLN A 331 -7.60 16.84 -12.06
N LEU A 332 -7.43 15.70 -12.73
CA LEU A 332 -6.33 14.78 -12.45
C LEU A 332 -4.96 15.47 -12.58
N LYS A 333 -4.73 16.25 -13.63
CA LYS A 333 -3.48 17.02 -13.82
C LYS A 333 -3.30 18.14 -12.79
N GLN A 334 -4.39 18.81 -12.42
CA GLN A 334 -4.37 19.83 -11.36
C GLN A 334 -4.01 19.22 -10.01
N HIS A 335 -4.65 18.09 -9.66
CA HIS A 335 -4.33 17.32 -8.47
C HIS A 335 -2.90 16.80 -8.52
N TRP A 336 -2.40 16.41 -9.70
CA TRP A 336 -1.01 15.98 -9.86
C TRP A 336 -0.04 17.06 -9.41
N THR A 337 -0.22 18.28 -9.90
CA THR A 337 0.63 19.43 -9.56
C THR A 337 0.62 19.72 -8.05
N LYS A 338 -0.52 19.50 -7.40
CA LYS A 338 -0.74 19.84 -5.99
C LYS A 338 -0.31 18.75 -5.00
N TYR A 339 -0.58 17.49 -5.30
CA TYR A 339 -0.49 16.38 -4.33
C TYR A 339 0.62 15.37 -4.65
N SER A 340 1.24 15.40 -5.84
CA SER A 340 2.29 14.43 -6.22
C SER A 340 3.60 14.59 -5.44
N GLN A 341 3.82 15.75 -4.83
CA GLN A 341 5.03 16.05 -4.05
C GLN A 341 5.24 15.10 -2.88
N ALA A 342 4.16 14.63 -2.25
CA ALA A 342 4.25 13.65 -1.17
C ALA A 342 4.80 12.31 -1.67
N GLY A 343 4.33 11.83 -2.83
CA GLY A 343 4.86 10.62 -3.47
C GLY A 343 6.34 10.77 -3.87
N LEU A 344 6.72 11.94 -4.37
CA LEU A 344 8.11 12.27 -4.67
C LEU A 344 8.99 12.18 -3.42
N ILE A 345 8.58 12.80 -2.31
CA ILE A 345 9.35 12.77 -1.06
C ILE A 345 9.42 11.34 -0.49
N LEU A 346 8.30 10.59 -0.50
CA LEU A 346 8.27 9.19 -0.06
C LEU A 346 9.27 8.31 -0.80
N SER A 347 9.41 8.52 -2.12
CA SER A 347 10.34 7.73 -2.95
C SER A 347 11.78 7.75 -2.43
N THR A 348 12.21 8.84 -1.78
CA THR A 348 13.57 8.98 -1.24
C THR A 348 13.90 7.96 -0.14
N ILE A 349 12.90 7.50 0.61
CA ILE A 349 13.02 6.48 1.66
C ILE A 349 12.61 5.12 1.13
N ILE A 350 11.49 5.03 0.39
CA ILE A 350 10.94 3.75 -0.05
C ILE A 350 11.91 3.03 -0.98
N ILE A 351 12.57 3.72 -1.92
CA ILE A 351 13.57 3.10 -2.78
C ILE A 351 14.76 2.56 -1.95
N LYS A 352 15.12 3.20 -0.83
CA LYS A 352 16.14 2.62 0.08
C LYS A 352 15.62 1.32 0.70
N ILE A 353 14.40 1.33 1.23
CA ILE A 353 13.78 0.15 1.86
C ILE A 353 13.71 -1.02 0.88
N GLU A 354 13.35 -0.75 -0.37
CA GLU A 354 13.30 -1.73 -1.45
C GLU A 354 14.68 -2.36 -1.73
N LEU A 355 15.73 -1.53 -1.79
CA LEU A 355 17.08 -1.98 -2.11
C LEU A 355 17.83 -2.63 -0.95
N LEU A 356 17.32 -2.53 0.28
CA LEU A 356 17.92 -3.19 1.45
C LEU A 356 17.99 -4.72 1.25
N ASP A 357 19.12 -5.30 1.65
CA ASP A 357 19.18 -6.73 1.91
C ASP A 357 18.34 -7.06 3.14
N LYS A 358 17.63 -8.20 3.10
CA LYS A 358 16.82 -8.66 4.24
C LYS A 358 17.62 -8.72 5.55
N ALA A 359 18.90 -9.13 5.46
CA ALA A 359 19.80 -9.23 6.61
C ALA A 359 20.11 -7.87 7.27
N ASP A 360 19.94 -6.76 6.54
CA ASP A 360 20.20 -5.40 7.03
C ASP A 360 18.91 -4.63 7.32
N ALA A 361 17.74 -5.25 7.13
CA ALA A 361 16.47 -4.59 7.38
C ALA A 361 16.28 -4.29 8.88
N PRO A 362 15.86 -3.07 9.25
CA PRO A 362 15.69 -2.72 10.65
C PRO A 362 14.53 -3.51 11.27
N ASP A 363 14.78 -4.13 12.42
CA ASP A 363 13.70 -4.62 13.27
C ASP A 363 13.15 -3.44 14.08
N ILE A 364 12.13 -2.77 13.51
CA ILE A 364 11.55 -1.56 14.13
C ILE A 364 11.04 -1.86 15.54
N ALA A 365 10.46 -3.04 15.79
CA ALA A 365 9.99 -3.39 17.12
C ALA A 365 11.15 -3.46 18.12
N LYS A 366 12.23 -4.17 17.76
CA LYS A 366 13.42 -4.23 18.61
C LYS A 366 14.06 -2.86 18.82
N LEU A 367 14.17 -2.03 17.78
CA LEU A 367 14.73 -0.69 17.90
C LEU A 367 13.89 0.18 18.86
N THR A 368 12.56 0.10 18.76
CA THR A 368 11.69 0.82 19.69
C THR A 368 11.81 0.35 21.13
N GLU A 369 11.96 -0.96 21.35
CA GLU A 369 12.20 -1.57 22.68
C GLU A 369 13.56 -1.14 23.24
N ASP A 370 14.58 -1.02 22.38
CA ASP A 370 15.90 -0.48 22.71
C ASP A 370 15.89 1.06 22.94
N GLY A 371 14.72 1.68 22.93
CA GLY A 371 14.54 3.09 23.27
C GLY A 371 14.61 4.06 22.08
N LYS A 372 14.86 3.59 20.86
CA LYS A 372 14.96 4.45 19.66
C LYS A 372 13.64 5.13 19.32
N ASN A 373 13.71 6.38 18.85
CA ASN A 373 12.55 7.10 18.33
C ASN A 373 12.23 6.65 16.90
N ILE A 374 11.04 7.02 16.40
CA ILE A 374 10.59 6.61 15.06
C ILE A 374 11.58 7.09 14.00
N GLU A 375 12.07 8.32 14.09
CA GLU A 375 13.00 8.86 13.09
C GLU A 375 14.32 8.07 13.02
N GLU A 376 14.78 7.51 14.14
CA GLU A 376 15.97 6.65 14.18
C GLU A 376 15.69 5.25 13.63
N CYS A 377 14.45 4.79 13.67
CA CYS A 377 14.06 3.48 13.10
C CYS A 377 14.07 3.49 11.57
N PHE A 378 13.97 4.68 10.96
CA PHE A 378 14.03 4.89 9.52
C PHE A 378 15.37 5.47 9.04
N ASP A 379 16.38 5.55 9.92
CA ASP A 379 17.76 5.91 9.54
C ASP A 379 18.44 4.73 8.83
N ILE A 380 18.09 4.58 7.56
CA ILE A 380 18.49 3.46 6.72
C ILE A 380 19.75 3.79 5.94
N THR A 381 20.81 3.00 6.19
CA THR A 381 22.05 3.04 5.43
C THR A 381 22.14 1.86 4.47
N LEU A 382 22.39 2.14 3.20
CA LEU A 382 22.62 1.11 2.19
C LEU A 382 24.10 0.72 2.15
N LYS A 383 24.39 -0.56 1.86
CA LYS A 383 25.76 -1.02 1.58
C LYS A 383 26.29 -0.47 0.27
N ASP A 384 25.41 -0.37 -0.73
CA ASP A 384 25.68 0.15 -2.05
C ASP A 384 24.59 1.17 -2.42
N TYR A 385 25.01 2.36 -2.82
CA TYR A 385 24.14 3.46 -3.19
C TYR A 385 24.03 3.63 -4.70
N ASP A 386 24.72 2.86 -5.54
CA ASP A 386 24.77 3.10 -6.98
C ASP A 386 23.37 3.01 -7.60
N GLU A 387 22.64 1.91 -7.33
CA GLU A 387 21.29 1.73 -7.85
C GLU A 387 20.29 2.70 -7.22
N TYR A 388 20.42 3.00 -5.92
CA TYR A 388 19.60 4.01 -5.25
C TYR A 388 19.79 5.39 -5.89
N ASN A 389 21.04 5.83 -6.03
CA ASN A 389 21.40 7.12 -6.58
C ASN A 389 20.91 7.26 -8.03
N ARG A 390 21.02 6.18 -8.82
CA ARG A 390 20.49 6.14 -10.19
C ARG A 390 18.97 6.33 -10.20
N ARG A 391 18.22 5.47 -9.50
CA ARG A 391 16.75 5.51 -9.48
C ARG A 391 16.21 6.84 -8.95
N ILE A 392 16.73 7.33 -7.83
CA ILE A 392 16.22 8.57 -7.23
C ILE A 392 16.58 9.81 -8.08
N LEU A 393 17.73 9.80 -8.76
CA LEU A 393 18.09 10.86 -9.68
C LEU A 393 17.15 10.87 -10.90
N ASP A 394 16.85 9.70 -11.48
CA ASP A 394 15.92 9.58 -12.61
C ASP A 394 14.54 10.15 -12.26
N VAL A 395 14.02 9.82 -11.06
CA VAL A 395 12.75 10.31 -10.52
C VAL A 395 12.75 11.84 -10.39
N PHE A 396 13.76 12.43 -9.75
CA PHE A 396 13.80 13.87 -9.51
C PHE A 396 14.09 14.68 -10.78
N LEU A 397 14.88 14.15 -11.71
CA LEU A 397 15.07 14.74 -13.04
C LEU A 397 13.76 14.74 -13.82
N HIS A 398 13.05 13.61 -13.86
CA HIS A 398 11.74 13.54 -14.51
C HIS A 398 10.75 14.55 -13.90
N TYR A 399 10.63 14.57 -12.57
CA TYR A 399 9.70 15.48 -11.90
C TYR A 399 10.06 16.95 -12.19
N GLY A 400 11.34 17.28 -12.06
CA GLY A 400 11.84 18.62 -12.29
C GLY A 400 11.60 19.09 -13.71
N ASP A 401 11.92 18.28 -14.72
CA ASP A 401 11.78 18.66 -16.13
C ASP A 401 10.32 18.77 -16.58
N LYS A 402 9.43 17.99 -15.97
CA LYS A 402 8.03 17.91 -16.38
C LYS A 402 7.11 18.89 -15.64
N PHE A 403 7.39 19.18 -14.37
CA PHE A 403 6.46 19.90 -13.50
C PHE A 403 7.02 21.19 -12.88
N LEU A 404 8.31 21.48 -13.03
CA LEU A 404 8.96 22.66 -12.42
C LEU A 404 9.68 23.53 -13.46
#